data_AF-A0A2S6SZP4-F1
#
_entry.id   AF-A0A2S6SZP4-F1
#
_cell.length_a   1.000
_cell.length_b   1.000
_cell.length_c   1.000
_cell.angle_alpha   90.00
_cell.angle_beta   90.00
_cell.angle_gamma   90.00
#
_symmetry.space_group_name_H-M   'P 1'
#
loop_
_entity.id
_entity.type
_entity.pdbx_description
1 polymer ?
#
loop_
_entity_poly.entity_id
_entity_poly.type
_entity_poly.pdbx_seq_one_letter_code
_entity_poly.pdbx_strand_id
1 'polypeptide(L)' 'MPKRKDIQKILIIGAGPIVIGQACEFDYSG' A
#
# COMPACT_ATOMS: atom_id res chain seq x y z
N MET A 1 -18.48 4.67 -6.71
CA MET A 1 -17.88 3.88 -7.80
C MET A 1 -17.98 2.39 -7.46
N PRO A 2 -18.39 1.52 -8.39
CA PRO A 2 -18.49 0.08 -8.15
C PRO A 2 -17.12 -0.62 -8.16
N LYS A 3 -17.02 -1.78 -7.50
CA LYS A 3 -15.82 -2.63 -7.50
C LYS A 3 -15.51 -3.14 -8.92
N ARG A 4 -14.24 -3.05 -9.32
CA ARG A 4 -13.72 -3.60 -10.59
C ARG A 4 -13.71 -5.14 -10.53
N LYS A 5 -14.34 -5.80 -11.52
CA LYS A 5 -14.45 -7.27 -11.61
C LYS A 5 -13.36 -7.90 -12.50
N ASP A 6 -12.68 -7.07 -13.29
CA ASP A 6 -11.62 -7.43 -14.22
C ASP A 6 -10.26 -7.65 -13.51
N ILE A 7 -10.06 -7.08 -12.32
CA ILE A 7 -8.84 -7.22 -11.54
C ILE A 7 -8.95 -8.46 -10.63
N GLN A 8 -8.11 -9.47 -10.88
CA GLN A 8 -8.11 -10.75 -10.15
C GLN A 8 -7.05 -10.83 -9.05
N LYS A 9 -5.95 -10.10 -9.19
CA LYS A 9 -4.84 -10.05 -8.24
C LYS A 9 -4.30 -8.63 -8.17
N ILE A 10 -3.91 -8.21 -6.98
CA ILE A 10 -3.32 -6.89 -6.72
C ILE A 10 -2.03 -7.14 -5.95
N LEU A 11 -0.94 -6.51 -6.41
CA LEU A 11 0.33 -6.46 -5.70
C LEU A 11 0.40 -5.12 -4.99
N ILE A 12 0.61 -5.15 -3.68
CA ILE A 12 0.85 -3.96 -2.86
C ILE A 12 2.35 -3.94 -2.56
N ILE A 13 3.02 -2.83 -2.88
CA ILE A 13 4.43 -2.61 -2.58
C ILE A 13 4.50 -1.80 -1.28
N GLY A 14 5.21 -2.33 -0.28
CA GLY A 14 5.41 -1.65 1.00
C GLY A 14 6.34 -0.44 0.89
N ALA A 15 6.43 0.35 1.97
CA ALA A 15 7.19 1.60 1.97
C ALA A 15 8.72 1.46 1.96
N GLY A 16 9.24 0.27 2.26
CA GLY A 16 10.68 0.07 2.42
C GLY A 16 11.17 0.51 3.81
N PRO A 17 12.47 0.81 3.98
CA PRO A 17 13.03 1.13 5.30
C PRO A 17 12.53 2.48 5.84
N ILE A 18 12.42 2.57 7.16
CA ILE A 18 12.01 3.79 7.87
C ILE A 18 13.08 4.88 7.72
N VAL A 19 12.66 6.06 7.27
CA VAL A 19 13.49 7.26 7.13
C VAL A 19 12.76 8.50 7.65
N ILE A 20 13.48 9.58 7.96
CA ILE A 20 12.84 10.84 8.37
C ILE A 20 11.92 11.33 7.24
N GLY A 21 10.62 11.49 7.54
CA GLY A 21 9.59 11.85 6.56
C GLY A 21 8.93 10.67 5.85
N GLN A 22 9.34 9.43 6.13
CA GLN A 22 8.64 8.21 5.71
C GLN A 22 8.80 7.15 6.81
N ALA A 23 7.92 7.18 7.80
CA ALA A 23 7.97 6.34 8.97
C ALA A 23 6.81 5.32 8.99
N CYS A 24 6.35 4.95 10.18
CA CYS A 24 5.40 3.85 10.38
C CYS A 24 3.99 4.15 9.86
N GLU A 25 3.71 5.37 9.39
CA GLU A 25 2.41 5.71 8.78
C GLU A 25 2.05 4.80 7.60
N PHE A 26 3.07 4.26 6.91
CA PHE A 26 2.89 3.34 5.80
C PHE A 26 2.75 1.87 6.23
N ASP A 27 3.20 1.52 7.44
CA ASP A 27 2.92 0.20 8.03
C ASP A 27 1.48 0.12 8.55
N TYR A 28 0.90 1.25 9.00
CA TYR A 28 -0.51 1.32 9.39
C TYR A 28 -1.47 1.36 8.18
N SER A 29 -1.01 1.96 7.07
CA SER A 29 -1.84 2.15 5.86
C SER A 29 -1.82 0.97 4.88
N GLY A 30 -0.83 0.09 4.98
CA GLY A 30 -0.66 -1.10 4.12
C GLY A 30 -1.61 -2.23 4.48
#